data_AF-A0A8X6GQY7-F1
#
_entry.id   AF-A0A8X6GQY7-F1
#
_cell.length_a   1.000
_cell.length_b   1.000
_cell.length_c   1.000
_cell.angle_alpha   90.00
_cell.angle_beta   90.00
_cell.angle_gamma   90.00
#
_symmetry.space_group_name_H-M   'P 1'
#
loop_
_entity.id
_entity.type
_entity.pdbx_description
1 polymer ?
#
loop_
_entity_poly.entity_id
_entity_poly.type
_entity_poly.pdbx_seq_one_letter_code
_entity_poly.pdbx_strand_id
1 'polypeptide(L)'
;MHVTYVHIMAGKCEKASSRRKFVIKLSEDLLAQWMKKRQNVATLCRSTRPIICEILKSEQNIELPEQLEIKKRKVCAVLAMQLA
;
A
#
# COMPACT_ATOMS: atom_id res chain seq x y z
N MET A 1 -9.09 4.26 21.72
CA MET A 1 -8.42 3.39 20.72
C MET A 1 -7.13 2.78 21.27
N HIS A 2 -5.98 3.48 21.31
CA HIS A 2 -4.72 2.86 21.80
C HIS A 2 -4.78 2.46 23.28
N VAL A 3 -5.40 3.29 24.14
CA VAL A 3 -5.62 2.95 25.56
C VAL A 3 -6.45 1.68 25.71
N THR A 4 -7.54 1.54 24.97
CA THR A 4 -8.38 0.33 24.96
C THR A 4 -7.60 -0.89 24.48
N TYR A 5 -6.81 -0.75 23.41
CA TYR A 5 -5.92 -1.79 22.92
C TYR A 5 -4.93 -2.26 24.00
N VAL A 6 -4.30 -1.33 24.73
CA VAL A 6 -3.38 -1.67 25.83
C VAL A 6 -4.09 -2.47 26.92
N HIS A 7 -5.30 -2.08 27.31
CA HIS A 7 -6.09 -2.81 28.31
C HIS A 7 -6.44 -4.23 27.83
N ILE A 8 -6.81 -4.39 26.55
CA ILE A 8 -7.10 -5.71 25.96
C ILE A 8 -5.84 -6.59 25.94
N MET A 9 -4.70 -6.05 25.54
CA MET A 9 -3.43 -6.79 25.52
C MET A 9 -3.00 -7.20 26.93
N ALA A 10 -3.16 -6.30 27.91
CA ALA A 10 -2.92 -6.62 29.31
C ALA A 10 -3.82 -7.75 29.82
N GLY A 11 -5.11 -7.74 29.46
CA GLY A 11 -6.05 -8.82 29.77
C GLY A 11 -5.71 -10.16 29.11
N LYS A 12 -4.92 -10.15 28.02
CA LYS A 12 -4.40 -11.34 27.34
C LYS A 12 -3.00 -11.75 27.82
N CYS A 13 -2.44 -11.08 28.82
CA CYS A 13 -1.04 -11.25 29.25
C CYS A 13 -0.02 -11.02 28.12
N GLU A 14 -0.37 -10.22 27.12
CA GLU A 14 0.49 -9.89 25.98
C GLU A 14 1.07 -8.48 26.09
N LYS A 15 2.28 -8.29 25.58
CA LYS A 15 2.93 -6.98 25.57
C LYS A 15 2.32 -6.09 24.49
N ALA A 16 1.64 -5.03 24.93
CA ALA A 16 1.11 -4.03 24.02
C ALA A 16 2.20 -3.32 23.21
N SER A 17 1.92 -3.07 21.93
CA SER A 17 2.79 -2.27 21.06
C SER A 17 2.82 -0.80 21.47
N SER A 18 3.93 -0.12 21.19
CA SER A 18 4.02 1.34 21.37
C SER A 18 2.98 2.07 20.52
N ARG A 19 2.59 3.27 20.95
CA ARG A 19 1.58 4.08 20.25
C ARG A 19 1.94 4.30 18.78
N ARG A 20 3.22 4.54 18.46
CA ARG A 20 3.70 4.72 17.08
C ARG A 20 3.47 3.46 16.24
N LYS A 21 3.87 2.29 16.74
CA LYS A 21 3.68 1.01 16.03
C LYS A 21 2.20 0.68 15.84
N PHE A 22 1.38 0.95 16.86
CA PHE A 22 -0.07 0.76 16.79
C PHE A 22 -0.70 1.62 15.67
N VAL A 23 -0.35 2.90 15.58
CA VAL A 23 -0.92 3.79 14.56
C VAL A 23 -0.50 3.38 13.14
N ILE A 24 0.76 2.97 12.96
CA ILE A 24 1.24 2.47 11.66
C ILE A 24 0.41 1.26 11.25
N LYS A 25 0.29 0.25 12.13
CA LYS A 25 -0.49 -0.95 11.84
C LYS A 25 -1.96 -0.64 11.56
N LEU A 26 -2.56 0.24 12.36
CA LEU A 26 -3.93 0.71 12.14
C LEU A 26 -4.09 1.38 10.78
N SER A 27 -3.13 2.19 10.35
CA SER A 27 -3.17 2.86 9.05
C SER A 27 -3.04 1.87 7.88
N GLU A 28 -2.18 0.86 8.02
CA GLU A 28 -2.04 -0.22 7.04
C GLU A 28 -3.36 -0.98 6.90
N ASP A 29 -3.94 -1.43 8.01
CA ASP A 29 -5.17 -2.23 8.02
C ASP A 29 -6.37 -1.46 7.42
N LEU A 30 -6.48 -0.16 7.71
CA LEU A 30 -7.54 0.69 7.15
C LEU A 30 -7.37 0.94 5.66
N LEU A 31 -6.13 1.16 5.21
CA LEU A 31 -5.84 1.51 3.83
C LEU A 31 -5.71 0.28 2.92
N ALA A 32 -5.43 -0.91 3.45
CA ALA A 32 -5.16 -2.12 2.66
C ALA A 32 -6.29 -2.44 1.67
N GLN A 33 -7.55 -2.46 2.12
CA GLN A 33 -8.69 -2.73 1.24
C GLN A 33 -8.85 -1.68 0.14
N TRP A 34 -8.63 -0.42 0.48
CA TRP A 34 -8.73 0.69 -0.47
C TRP A 34 -7.58 0.65 -1.49
N MET A 35 -6.36 0.35 -1.05
CA MET A 35 -5.19 0.19 -1.92
C MET A 35 -5.36 -0.97 -2.91
N LYS A 36 -5.90 -2.12 -2.45
CA LYS A 36 -6.23 -3.26 -3.31
C LYS A 36 -7.23 -2.88 -4.42
N LYS A 37 -8.28 -2.13 -4.07
CA LYS A 37 -9.25 -1.63 -5.06
C LYS A 37 -8.60 -0.63 -6.03
N ARG A 38 -7.75 0.27 -5.52
CA ARG A 38 -7.15 1.36 -6.30
C ARG A 38 -6.11 0.86 -7.31
N GLN A 39 -5.40 -0.23 -7.01
CA GLN A 39 -4.45 -0.86 -7.93
C GLN A 39 -5.09 -1.27 -9.27
N ASN A 40 -6.37 -1.66 -9.28
CA ASN A 40 -7.07 -2.11 -10.48
C ASN A 40 -7.56 -0.96 -11.38
N VAL A 41 -7.47 0.30 -10.92
CA VAL A 41 -7.94 1.45 -11.68
C VAL A 41 -7.01 1.74 -12.86
N ALA A 42 -7.54 1.66 -14.10
CA ALA A 42 -6.76 1.81 -15.32
C ALA A 42 -6.03 3.17 -15.43
N THR A 43 -6.62 4.23 -14.87
CA THR A 43 -6.08 5.60 -14.89
C THR A 43 -5.13 5.91 -13.73
N LEU A 44 -4.85 4.95 -12.85
CA LEU A 44 -3.89 5.14 -11.76
C LEU A 44 -2.50 5.49 -12.33
N CYS A 45 -1.89 6.54 -11.79
CA CYS A 45 -0.56 6.98 -12.21
C CYS A 45 0.46 5.84 -12.12
N ARG A 46 1.31 5.73 -13.15
CA ARG A 46 2.32 4.68 -13.25
C ARG A 46 3.40 4.78 -12.17
N SER A 47 3.66 5.95 -11.62
CA SER A 47 4.61 6.11 -10.50
C SER A 47 3.99 5.67 -9.16
N THR A 48 2.68 5.81 -8.99
CA THR A 48 1.97 5.44 -7.76
C THR A 48 1.65 3.94 -7.70
N ARG A 49 1.37 3.33 -8.85
CA ARG A 49 1.08 1.89 -8.97
C ARG A 49 2.16 0.98 -8.35
N PRO A 50 3.47 1.12 -8.62
CA PRO A 50 4.49 0.27 -8.02
C PRO A 50 4.58 0.45 -6.50
N ILE A 51 4.41 1.67 -5.99
CA ILE A 51 4.41 1.97 -4.54
C ILE A 51 3.26 1.23 -3.85
N ILE A 52 2.05 1.29 -4.42
CA ILE A 52 0.89 0.56 -3.88
C ILE A 52 1.13 -0.95 -3.93
N CYS A 53 1.70 -1.47 -5.02
CA CYS A 53 2.03 -2.90 -5.12
C CYS A 53 3.05 -3.31 -4.05
N GLU A 54 4.07 -2.50 -3.79
CA GLU A 54 5.11 -2.80 -2.80
C GLU A 54 4.54 -2.83 -1.37
N ILE A 55 3.75 -1.82 -1.00
CA ILE A 55 3.06 -1.77 0.29
C ILE A 55 2.17 -3.01 0.48
N LEU A 56 1.45 -3.44 -0.55
CA LEU A 56 0.57 -4.61 -0.47
C LEU A 56 1.33 -5.95 -0.48
N LYS A 57 2.49 -6.03 -1.14
CA LYS A 57 3.37 -7.23 -1.12
C LYS A 57 4.01 -7.42 0.24
N SER A 58 4.38 -6.35 0.95
CA SER A 58 4.90 -6.48 2.32
C SER A 58 3.91 -7.16 3.27
N GLU A 59 2.60 -7.10 2.99
CA GLU A 59 1.57 -7.83 3.74
C GLU A 59 1.36 -9.28 3.27
N GLN A 60 1.81 -9.61 2.06
CA GLN A 60 1.65 -10.93 1.43
C GLN A 60 3.05 -11.48 1.10
N ASN A 61 3.63 -12.26 2.01
CA ASN A 61 4.73 -13.20 1.68
C ASN A 61 4.18 -14.32 0.75
N ILE A 62 3.64 -13.92 -0.39
CA ILE A 62 3.11 -14.79 -1.44
C ILE A 62 3.92 -14.42 -2.67
N GLU A 63 4.65 -15.40 -3.20
CA GLU A 63 5.38 -15.29 -4.45
C GLU A 63 4.50 -14.63 -5.50
N LEU A 64 4.93 -13.46 -5.97
CA LEU A 64 4.25 -12.76 -7.03
C LEU A 64 4.48 -13.59 -8.31
N PRO A 65 3.42 -13.94 -9.07
CA PRO A 65 3.62 -14.54 -10.38
C PRO A 65 4.47 -13.60 -11.22
N GLU A 66 5.51 -14.17 -11.79
CA GLU A 66 6.57 -13.56 -12.58
C GLU A 66 6.04 -13.03 -13.91
N GLN A 67 5.08 -12.09 -13.90
CA GLN A 67 4.63 -11.41 -15.12
C GLN A 67 3.87 -10.12 -14.82
N LEU A 68 4.55 -9.14 -14.22
CA LEU A 68 4.14 -7.74 -14.37
C LEU A 68 4.51 -7.31 -15.78
N GLU A 69 3.61 -7.56 -16.75
CA GLU A 69 3.75 -6.97 -18.08
C GLU A 69 3.86 -5.45 -17.95
N ILE A 70 5.07 -4.93 -18.19
CA ILE A 70 5.35 -3.51 -18.24
C ILE A 70 4.67 -2.95 -19.49
N LYS A 71 3.38 -2.58 -19.37
CA LYS A 71 2.67 -1.88 -20.44
C LYS A 71 3.36 -0.53 -20.67
N LYS A 72 4.08 -0.36 -21.78
CA LYS A 72 4.76 0.91 -22.16
C LYS A 72 3.73 2.02 -22.46
N ARG A 73 4.12 3.29 -22.31
CA ARG A 73 3.24 4.45 -22.55
C ARG A 73 3.27 4.74 -24.05
N LYS A 74 2.12 4.77 -24.73
CA LYS A 74 2.03 5.39 -26.07
C LYS A 74 1.93 6.90 -25.87
N VAL A 75 3.06 7.58 -25.71
CA VAL A 75 3.11 9.05 -25.82
C VAL A 75 3.98 9.39 -27.01
N CYS A 76 3.46 10.25 -27.88
CA CYS A 76 4.25 10.86 -28.94
C CYS A 76 5.28 11.79 -28.29
N ALA A 77 6.56 11.44 -28.37
CA ALA A 77 7.66 12.21 -27.78
C ALA A 77 7.74 13.65 -28.34
N VAL A 78 7.21 13.86 -29.55
CA VAL A 78 7.22 15.16 -30.24
C VAL A 78 6.34 16.20 -29.53
N LEU A 79 5.22 15.79 -28.93
CA LEU A 79 4.31 16.71 -28.23
C LEU A 79 4.74 17.02 -26.78
N ALA A 80 5.65 16.24 -26.20
CA ALA A 80 6.10 16.43 -24.82
C ALA A 80 7.15 17.55 -24.68
N MET A 81 7.80 17.96 -25.78
CA MET A 81 8.86 18.99 -25.76
C MET A 81 8.37 20.42 -26.05
N GLN A 82 7.11 20.64 -26.45
CA GLN A 82 6.60 21.96 -26.85
C GLN A 82 5.87 22.73 -25.73
N LEU A 83 5.87 22.22 -24.49
CA LEU A 83 5.25 22.86 -23.32
C LEU A 83 6.25 23.14 -22.19
N ALA A 84 7.55 23.22 -22.50
CA ALA A 84 8.60 23.68 -21.58
C ALA A 84 8.96 25.14 -21.86
#